data_AF-A0A538RTV5-F1
#
_entry.id   AF-A0A538RTV5-F1
#
_cell.length_a   1.000
_cell.length_b   1.000
_cell.length_c   1.000
_cell.angle_alpha   90.00
_cell.angle_beta   90.00
_cell.angle_gamma   90.00
#
_symmetry.space_group_name_H-M   'P 1'
#
loop_
_entity.id
_entity.type
_entity.pdbx_description
1 polymer ?
#
loop_
_entity_poly.entity_id
_entity_poly.type
_entity_poly.pdbx_seq_one_letter_code
_entity_poly.pdbx_strand_id
1 'polypeptide(L)' 'MATMRVVQVPRPNGSFEIVERPVPDPGPGSVRVKVQACGICHSDSLVKEGTYPG' A
#
# COMPACT_ATOMS: atom_id res chain seq x y z
N MET A 1 5.74 -18.27 6.82
CA MET A 1 6.10 -16.85 6.57
C MET A 1 5.04 -15.99 7.24
N ALA A 2 5.42 -14.91 7.93
CA ALA A 2 4.44 -13.98 8.50
C ALA A 2 3.69 -13.26 7.38
N THR A 3 2.40 -12.97 7.60
CA THR A 3 1.60 -12.14 6.70
C THR A 3 1.30 -10.78 7.35
N MET A 4 0.96 -9.82 6.51
CA MET A 4 0.48 -8.50 6.89
C MET A 4 -0.81 -8.17 6.16
N ARG A 5 -1.67 -7.42 6.84
CA ARG A 5 -2.84 -6.79 6.24
C ARG A 5 -2.42 -5.57 5.45
N VAL A 6 -2.93 -5.45 4.23
CA VAL A 6 -2.74 -4.28 3.37
C VAL A 6 -4.08 -3.80 2.83
N VAL A 7 -4.14 -2.52 2.50
CA VAL A 7 -5.19 -1.95 1.67
C VAL A 7 -4.63 -1.75 0.27
N GLN A 8 -5.28 -2.31 -0.75
CA GLN A 8 -4.87 -2.20 -2.15
C GLN A 8 -5.97 -1.56 -3.01
N VAL A 9 -5.57 -0.99 -4.14
CA VAL A 9 -6.46 -0.56 -5.22
C VAL A 9 -6.08 -1.40 -6.45
N PRO A 10 -6.88 -2.40 -6.85
CA PRO A 10 -6.46 -3.38 -7.86
C PRO A 10 -6.44 -2.82 -9.29
N ARG A 11 -7.16 -1.71 -9.54
CA ARG A 11 -7.26 -1.02 -10.83
C ARG A 11 -7.68 0.44 -10.63
N PRO A 12 -7.37 1.35 -11.57
CA PRO A 12 -7.83 2.74 -11.49
C PRO A 12 -9.33 2.83 -11.21
N ASN A 13 -9.70 3.74 -10.31
CA ASN A 13 -11.08 3.94 -9.83
C ASN A 13 -11.71 2.73 -9.11
N GLY A 14 -10.94 1.67 -8.85
CA GLY A 14 -11.37 0.51 -8.08
C GLY A 14 -11.68 0.85 -6.62
N SER A 15 -12.39 -0.07 -5.95
CA SER A 15 -12.58 0.01 -4.50
C SER A 15 -11.28 -0.33 -3.76
N PHE A 16 -11.15 0.19 -2.55
CA PHE A 16 -10.13 -0.28 -1.63
C PHE A 16 -10.44 -1.71 -1.18
N GLU A 17 -9.45 -2.59 -1.27
CA GLU A 17 -9.56 -3.99 -0.85
C GLU A 17 -8.58 -4.26 0.28
N ILE A 18 -9.07 -4.90 1.35
CA ILE A 18 -8.20 -5.40 2.42
C ILE A 18 -7.78 -6.82 2.07
N VAL A 19 -6.48 -7.05 1.92
CA VAL A 19 -5.91 -8.38 1.63
C VAL A 19 -4.75 -8.72 2.56
N GLU A 20 -4.44 -10.01 2.68
CA GLU A 20 -3.25 -10.52 3.36
C GLU A 20 -2.11 -10.71 2.35
N ARG A 21 -0.90 -10.30 2.71
CA ARG A 21 0.31 -10.50 1.89
C ARG A 21 1.47 -11.00 2.75
N PRO A 22 2.43 -11.77 2.20
CA PRO A 22 3.65 -12.09 2.92
C PRO A 22 4.40 -10.82 3.33
N VAL A 23 4.94 -10.81 4.55
CA VAL A 23 5.82 -9.74 5.01
C VAL A 23 7.14 -9.83 4.23
N PRO A 24 7.55 -8.79 3.49
CA PRO A 24 8.81 -8.82 2.75
C PRO A 24 10.02 -8.73 3.69
N ASP A 25 11.13 -9.33 3.28
CA ASP A 25 12.42 -9.13 3.93
C ASP A 25 13.13 -7.91 3.34
N PRO A 26 13.69 -7.02 4.18
CA PRO A 26 14.39 -5.84 3.70
C PRO A 26 15.71 -6.23 3.04
N GLY A 27 15.97 -5.71 1.83
CA GLY A 27 17.27 -5.82 1.17
C GLY A 27 18.34 -4.89 1.78
N PRO A 28 19.58 -4.92 1.26
CA PRO A 28 20.64 -4.03 1.72
C PRO A 28 20.23 -2.54 1.66
N GLY A 29 20.52 -1.79 2.72
CA GLY A 29 20.18 -0.36 2.83
C GLY A 29 18.71 -0.05 3.11
N SER A 30 17.85 -1.06 3.30
CA SER A 30 16.44 -0.88 3.64
C SER A 30 16.15 -1.27 5.09
N VAL A 31 15.10 -0.68 5.66
CA VAL A 31 14.56 -1.05 6.98
C VAL A 31 13.10 -1.44 6.84
N ARG A 32 12.65 -2.36 7.71
CA ARG A 32 11.24 -2.76 7.79
C ARG A 32 10.58 -2.08 8.99
N VAL A 33 9.50 -1.35 8.73
CA VAL A 33 8.74 -0.63 9.76
C VAL A 33 7.38 -1.31 9.96
N LYS A 34 7.03 -1.59 11.22
CA LYS A 34 5.67 -2.00 11.57
C LYS A 34 4.79 -0.75 11.66
N VAL A 35 3.96 -0.53 10.64
CA VAL A 35 3.05 0.62 10.58
C VAL A 35 1.96 0.47 11.65
N GLN A 36 1.88 1.44 12.57
CA GLN A 36 0.80 1.49 13.58
C GLN A 36 -0.44 2.22 13.05
N ALA A 37 -0.24 3.27 12.26
CA ALA A 37 -1.29 4.07 11.62
C ALA A 37 -0.75 4.67 10.31
N CYS A 38 -1.64 4.89 9.34
CA CYS A 38 -1.33 5.53 8.06
C CYS A 38 -2.33 6.67 7.82
N GLY A 39 -1.83 7.88 7.58
CA GLY A 39 -2.67 9.01 7.20
C GLY A 39 -3.01 8.95 5.71
N ILE A 40 -4.21 9.40 5.35
CA ILE A 40 -4.66 9.54 3.96
C ILE A 40 -4.86 11.02 3.68
N CYS A 41 -4.36 11.49 2.53
CA CYS A 41 -4.54 12.86 2.07
C CYS A 41 -5.01 12.89 0.61
N HIS A 42 -5.16 14.09 0.06
CA HIS A 42 -5.68 14.26 -1.28
C HIS A 42 -4.78 13.66 -2.39
N SER A 43 -3.47 13.53 -2.17
CA SER A 43 -2.58 12.94 -3.17
C SER A 43 -2.84 11.45 -3.37
N ASP A 44 -3.36 10.74 -2.37
CA ASP A 44 -3.72 9.33 -2.49
C ASP A 44 -4.86 9.13 -3.51
N SER A 45 -5.78 10.09 -3.61
CA SER A 45 -6.86 10.06 -4.61
C SER A 45 -6.32 10.07 -6.03
N LEU A 46 -5.27 10.87 -6.31
CA LEU A 46 -4.66 10.95 -7.64
C LEU A 46 -4.12 9.59 -8.10
N VAL A 47 -3.52 8.84 -7.17
CA VAL A 47 -3.01 7.48 -7.45
C VAL A 47 -4.16 6.48 -7.57
N LYS A 48 -5.14 6.51 -6.66
CA LYS A 48 -6.31 5.62 -6.68
C LYS A 48 -7.14 5.77 -7.96
N GLU A 49 -7.28 6.98 -8.46
CA GLU A 49 -8.06 7.31 -9.66
C GLU A 49 -7.26 7.07 -10.96
N GLY A 50 -5.95 6.85 -10.85
CA GLY A 50 -5.06 6.64 -11.99
C GLY A 50 -4.79 7.92 -12.79
N THR A 51 -4.82 9.09 -12.14
CA THR A 51 -4.57 10.40 -12.76
C THR A 51 -3.16 10.93 -12.50
N TYR A 52 -2.43 10.33 -11.54
CA TYR A 52 -1.03 10.64 -11.29
C TYR A 52 -0.15 10.13 -12.46
N PRO A 53 0.71 10.99 -13.05
CA PRO A 53 1.54 10.59 -14.21
C PRO A 53 2.58 9.52 -13.82
N GLY A 54 2.66 8.45 -14.61
CA GLY A 54 3.59 7.33 -14.42
C GLY A 54 3.44 6.25 -15.48
#